data_AF-A0A7J7YYY3-F1
#
_entry.id   AF-A0A7J7YYY3-F1
#
_cell.length_a   1.000
_cell.length_b   1.000
_cell.length_c   1.000
_cell.angle_alpha   90.00
_cell.angle_beta   90.00
_cell.angle_gamma   90.00
#
_symmetry.space_group_name_H-M   'P 1'
#
loop_
_entity.id
_entity.type
_entity.pdbx_description
1 polymer ?
#
loop_
_entity_poly.entity_id
_entity_poly.type
_entity_poly.pdbx_seq_one_letter_code
_entity_poly.pdbx_strand_id
1 'polypeptide(L)'
;MTKSNGEEPRAGGRMRRFQQGVRKRTLLAKKKVQSITKEDVKSYLFRNAFVLLTVTAVVVGTILGFTLRPYKMTYREVKYFSFPGELLMRMLQMLVLPLIISSLVTGMAALDRKASGKMGMRAVVYYMTTTIIAVVIGIIMVIIIHPGKGTKENMHREGKVIQVTAADAFLDLIRNMFPPNLVEACSREGVAAANVFLPHPKVSSLFVLALDRRYRDKKKKKKKKGPDQILQVYETHNPVNVLFL
;
A
#
# COMPACT_ATOMS: atom_id res chain seq x y z
N MET A 1 12.83 -0.97 -82.34
CA MET A 1 13.56 -0.98 -81.06
C MET A 1 13.04 0.16 -80.19
N THR A 2 13.03 -0.06 -78.86
CA THR A 2 12.64 0.79 -77.70
C THR A 2 11.14 0.81 -77.32
N LYS A 3 10.66 0.05 -76.31
CA LYS A 3 10.73 0.08 -74.81
C LYS A 3 9.69 1.02 -74.16
N SER A 4 8.79 0.47 -73.32
CA SER A 4 8.41 0.90 -71.95
C SER A 4 7.08 0.25 -71.56
N ASN A 5 7.08 -0.85 -70.79
CA ASN A 5 6.84 -0.86 -69.33
C ASN A 5 5.84 0.20 -68.82
N GLY A 6 4.72 -0.30 -68.27
CA GLY A 6 3.79 0.43 -67.43
C GLY A 6 3.15 -0.55 -66.45
N GLU A 7 3.74 -0.66 -65.27
CA GLU A 7 3.25 -1.44 -64.13
C GLU A 7 1.89 -0.90 -63.59
N GLU A 8 1.16 -1.77 -62.87
CA GLU A 8 -0.14 -1.54 -62.21
C GLU A 8 -0.22 -0.25 -61.37
N PRO A 9 -1.46 0.16 -60.99
CA PRO A 9 -1.66 0.51 -59.59
C PRO A 9 -2.89 -0.20 -58.99
N ARG A 10 -2.71 -1.45 -58.54
CA ARG A 10 -3.63 -2.14 -57.60
C ARG A 10 -3.49 -1.63 -56.14
N ALA A 11 -3.05 -0.39 -55.93
CA ALA A 11 -2.79 0.18 -54.59
C ALA A 11 -4.01 0.89 -53.96
N GLY A 12 -5.01 1.31 -54.75
CA GLY A 12 -6.12 2.15 -54.26
C GLY A 12 -7.22 1.42 -53.47
N GLY A 13 -7.38 0.10 -53.66
CA GLY A 13 -8.50 -0.66 -53.06
C GLY A 13 -8.31 -1.05 -51.60
N ARG A 14 -7.06 -1.24 -51.14
CA ARG A 14 -6.76 -1.60 -49.74
C ARG A 14 -6.87 -0.40 -48.81
N MET A 15 -6.34 0.75 -49.24
CA MET A 15 -6.36 1.99 -48.45
C MET A 15 -7.79 2.46 -48.16
N ARG A 16 -8.69 2.38 -49.15
CA ARG A 16 -10.11 2.75 -49.00
C ARG A 16 -10.87 1.85 -48.02
N ARG A 17 -10.61 0.54 -48.01
CA ARG A 17 -11.22 -0.39 -47.03
C ARG A 17 -10.74 -0.14 -45.61
N PHE A 18 -9.45 0.19 -45.44
CA PHE A 18 -8.88 0.55 -44.14
C PHE A 18 -9.51 1.84 -43.61
N GLN A 19 -9.60 2.89 -44.43
CA GLN A 19 -10.25 4.15 -44.07
C GLN A 19 -11.73 3.97 -43.72
N GLN A 20 -12.46 3.12 -44.44
CA GLN A 20 -13.86 2.79 -44.13
C GLN A 20 -14.00 2.03 -42.79
N GLY A 21 -13.08 1.11 -42.48
CA GLY A 21 -13.06 0.41 -41.19
C GLY A 21 -12.81 1.35 -40.01
N VAL A 22 -11.87 2.28 -40.16
CA VAL A 22 -11.56 3.30 -39.13
C VAL A 22 -12.73 4.27 -38.95
N ARG A 23 -13.40 4.69 -40.03
CA ARG A 23 -14.59 5.55 -39.97
C ARG A 23 -15.78 4.87 -39.29
N LYS A 24 -16.02 3.58 -39.59
CA LYS A 24 -17.08 2.82 -38.90
C LYS A 24 -16.80 2.69 -37.40
N ARG A 25 -15.55 2.40 -37.00
CA ARG A 25 -15.17 2.32 -35.57
C ARG A 25 -15.30 3.67 -34.85
N THR A 26 -14.92 4.76 -35.49
CA THR A 26 -15.06 6.11 -34.91
C THR A 26 -16.53 6.53 -34.82
N LEU A 27 -17.37 6.20 -35.81
CA LEU A 27 -18.81 6.46 -35.74
C LEU A 27 -19.51 5.61 -34.66
N LEU A 28 -19.14 4.33 -34.52
CA LEU A 28 -19.66 3.47 -33.45
C LEU A 28 -19.23 3.95 -32.07
N ALA A 29 -17.98 4.41 -31.91
CA ALA A 29 -17.51 5.04 -30.68
C ALA A 29 -18.28 6.34 -30.39
N LYS A 30 -18.50 7.19 -31.41
CA LYS A 30 -19.28 8.42 -31.26
C LYS A 30 -20.72 8.14 -30.85
N LYS A 31 -21.37 7.14 -31.46
CA LYS A 31 -22.74 6.72 -31.13
C LYS A 31 -22.83 6.13 -29.72
N LYS A 32 -21.81 5.35 -29.29
CA LYS A 32 -21.70 4.79 -27.94
C LYS A 32 -21.45 5.86 -26.86
N VAL A 33 -20.70 6.91 -27.17
CA VAL A 33 -20.47 8.06 -26.26
C VAL A 33 -21.70 8.96 -26.20
N GLN A 34 -22.44 9.10 -27.31
CA GLN A 34 -23.64 9.94 -27.38
C GLN A 34 -24.86 9.30 -26.71
N SER A 35 -24.87 7.97 -26.52
CA SER A 35 -25.87 7.25 -25.72
C SER A 35 -25.53 7.18 -24.23
N ILE A 36 -24.47 7.86 -23.78
CA ILE A 36 -24.16 7.96 -22.35
C ILE A 36 -25.13 8.97 -21.74
N THR A 37 -26.20 8.46 -21.16
CA THR A 37 -27.22 9.25 -20.48
C THR A 37 -26.66 9.80 -19.17
N LYS A 38 -27.12 10.97 -18.71
CA LYS A 38 -26.70 11.53 -17.40
C LYS A 38 -26.97 10.56 -16.24
N GLU A 39 -27.97 9.69 -16.40
CA GLU A 39 -28.33 8.63 -15.45
C GLU A 39 -27.28 7.50 -15.39
N ASP A 40 -26.72 7.11 -16.53
CA ASP A 40 -25.63 6.12 -16.61
C ASP A 40 -24.35 6.67 -16.00
N VAL A 41 -24.03 7.95 -16.28
CA VAL A 41 -22.88 8.64 -15.68
C VAL A 41 -23.06 8.73 -14.18
N LYS A 42 -24.24 9.15 -13.70
CA LYS A 42 -24.53 9.26 -12.27
C LYS A 42 -24.39 7.89 -11.60
N SER A 43 -24.96 6.83 -12.18
CA SER A 43 -24.84 5.47 -11.67
C SER A 43 -23.38 4.99 -11.61
N TYR A 44 -22.59 5.27 -12.64
CA TYR A 44 -21.16 4.95 -12.66
C TYR A 44 -20.37 5.77 -11.62
N LEU A 45 -20.71 7.04 -11.45
CA LEU A 45 -20.08 7.94 -10.47
C LEU A 45 -20.34 7.44 -9.05
N PHE A 46 -21.58 7.04 -8.73
CA PHE A 46 -21.92 6.50 -7.42
C PHE A 46 -21.25 5.15 -7.14
N ARG A 47 -21.12 4.28 -8.15
CA ARG A 47 -20.41 3.00 -8.01
C ARG A 47 -18.91 3.17 -7.71
N ASN A 48 -18.29 4.20 -8.30
CA ASN A 48 -16.85 4.44 -8.17
C ASN A 48 -16.53 5.71 -7.34
N ALA A 49 -17.49 6.18 -6.54
CA ALA A 49 -17.40 7.48 -5.88
C ALA A 49 -16.13 7.61 -5.03
N PHE A 50 -15.78 6.56 -4.27
CA PHE A 50 -14.60 6.56 -3.41
C PHE A 50 -13.28 6.68 -4.19
N VAL A 51 -13.15 5.95 -5.31
CA VAL A 51 -11.95 6.00 -6.15
C VAL A 51 -11.82 7.37 -6.81
N LEU A 52 -12.92 7.90 -7.36
CA LEU A 52 -12.93 9.22 -7.97
C LEU A 52 -12.64 10.33 -6.94
N LEU A 53 -13.15 10.21 -5.72
CA LEU A 53 -12.88 11.15 -4.63
C LEU A 53 -11.40 11.15 -4.23
N THR A 54 -10.77 9.98 -4.07
CA THR A 54 -9.34 9.92 -3.71
C THR A 54 -8.43 10.47 -4.81
N VAL A 55 -8.72 10.16 -6.08
CA VAL A 55 -7.96 10.70 -7.22
C VAL A 55 -8.11 12.22 -7.32
N THR A 56 -9.33 12.74 -7.22
CA THR A 56 -9.57 14.20 -7.25
C THR A 56 -8.96 14.91 -6.05
N ALA A 57 -8.98 14.31 -4.85
CA ALA A 57 -8.31 14.85 -3.66
C ALA A 57 -6.80 14.96 -3.84
N VAL A 58 -6.13 13.98 -4.46
CA VAL A 58 -4.68 14.04 -4.75
C VAL A 58 -4.36 15.16 -5.73
N VAL A 59 -5.16 15.30 -6.80
CA VAL A 59 -4.99 16.37 -7.80
C VAL A 59 -5.18 17.74 -7.15
N VAL A 60 -6.28 17.94 -6.42
CA VAL A 60 -6.58 19.20 -5.73
C VAL A 60 -5.52 19.52 -4.67
N GLY A 61 -5.10 18.53 -3.87
CA GLY A 61 -4.05 18.70 -2.85
C GLY A 61 -2.70 19.09 -3.44
N THR A 62 -2.34 18.50 -4.59
CA THR A 62 -1.10 18.85 -5.31
C THR A 62 -1.17 20.29 -5.83
N ILE A 63 -2.27 20.67 -6.49
CA ILE A 63 -2.47 22.03 -7.02
C ILE A 63 -2.42 23.05 -5.89
N LEU A 64 -3.17 22.82 -4.80
CA LEU A 64 -3.15 23.69 -3.63
C LEU A 64 -1.74 23.81 -3.04
N GLY A 65 -1.01 22.70 -2.89
CA GLY A 65 0.37 22.71 -2.38
C GLY A 65 1.33 23.55 -3.23
N PHE A 66 1.21 23.50 -4.55
CA PHE A 66 2.01 24.36 -5.44
C PHE A 66 1.57 25.82 -5.39
N THR A 67 0.27 26.11 -5.33
CA THR A 67 -0.27 27.48 -5.23
C THR A 67 0.07 28.16 -3.90
N LEU A 68 0.13 27.40 -2.80
CA LEU A 68 0.49 27.90 -1.46
C LEU A 68 2.01 28.08 -1.27
N ARG A 69 2.84 27.43 -2.10
CA ARG A 69 4.31 27.50 -2.04
C ARG A 69 4.92 28.91 -2.16
N PRO A 70 4.47 29.82 -3.05
CA PRO A 70 5.02 31.18 -3.15
C PRO A 70 4.58 32.11 -2.02
N TYR A 71 3.51 31.79 -1.28
CA TYR A 71 3.09 32.57 -0.12
C TYR A 71 3.97 32.20 1.08
N LYS A 72 4.71 33.18 1.63
CA LYS A 72 5.54 33.00 2.84
C LYS A 72 4.65 32.86 4.08
N MET A 73 3.93 31.74 4.18
CA MET A 73 3.08 31.40 5.32
C MET A 73 3.95 31.14 6.56
N THR A 74 3.49 31.63 7.71
CA THR A 74 4.13 31.39 9.01
C THR A 74 4.03 29.91 9.38
N TYR A 75 5.01 29.37 10.12
CA TYR A 75 5.05 27.96 10.56
C TYR A 75 3.74 27.47 11.22
N ARG A 76 3.01 28.35 11.91
CA ARG A 76 1.71 28.02 12.54
C ARG A 76 0.61 27.76 11.52
N GLU A 77 0.55 28.54 10.43
CA GLU A 77 -0.47 28.42 9.39
C GLU A 77 -0.29 27.12 8.60
N VAL A 78 0.96 26.75 8.33
CA VAL A 78 1.28 25.46 7.69
C VAL A 78 0.87 24.27 8.58
N LYS A 79 1.04 24.39 9.90
CA LYS A 79 0.61 23.35 10.84
C LYS A 79 -0.92 23.20 10.87
N TYR A 80 -1.67 24.30 10.87
CA TYR A 80 -3.14 24.23 10.79
C TYR A 80 -3.62 23.64 9.45
N PHE A 81 -2.99 24.01 8.34
CA PHE A 81 -3.34 23.47 7.02
C PHE A 81 -3.03 21.96 6.91
N SER A 82 -1.96 21.48 7.54
CA SER A 82 -1.55 20.06 7.51
C SER A 82 -2.28 19.18 8.53
N PHE A 83 -3.01 19.78 9.47
CA PHE A 83 -3.72 19.11 10.56
C PHE A 83 -4.65 17.96 10.11
N PRO A 84 -5.53 18.11 9.10
CA PRO A 84 -6.40 17.00 8.66
C PRO A 84 -5.59 15.81 8.10
N GLY A 85 -4.46 16.06 7.45
CA GLY A 85 -3.55 15.01 6.98
C GLY A 85 -2.86 14.29 8.14
N GLU A 86 -2.45 15.04 9.18
CA GLU A 86 -1.87 14.45 10.38
C GLU A 86 -2.87 13.57 11.13
N LEU A 87 -4.14 14.01 11.26
CA LEU A 87 -5.20 13.19 11.85
C LEU A 87 -5.43 11.89 11.07
N LEU A 88 -5.46 11.96 9.73
CA LEU A 88 -5.59 10.77 8.88
C LEU A 88 -4.45 9.77 9.13
N MET A 89 -3.21 10.25 9.18
CA MET A 89 -2.04 9.39 9.41
C MET A 89 -2.09 8.73 10.79
N ARG A 90 -2.52 9.46 11.84
CA ARG A 90 -2.69 8.91 13.20
C ARG A 90 -3.79 7.83 13.24
N MET A 91 -4.91 8.05 12.56
CA MET A 91 -6.01 7.07 12.47
C MET A 91 -5.57 5.78 11.74
N LEU A 92 -4.84 5.90 10.63
CA LEU A 92 -4.33 4.75 9.89
C LEU A 92 -3.30 3.95 10.72
N GLN A 93 -2.36 4.64 11.37
CA GLN A 93 -1.33 3.99 12.20
C GLN A 93 -1.94 3.18 13.36
N MET A 94 -3.04 3.65 13.95
CA MET A 94 -3.76 2.92 15.00
C MET A 94 -4.35 1.59 14.49
N LEU A 95 -4.76 1.53 13.23
CA LEU A 95 -5.35 0.33 12.62
C LEU A 95 -4.29 -0.66 12.09
N VAL A 96 -3.15 -0.15 11.62
CA VAL A 96 -2.12 -0.98 10.97
C VAL A 96 -1.58 -2.08 11.89
N LEU A 97 -1.19 -1.75 13.12
CA LEU A 97 -0.60 -2.73 14.05
C LEU A 97 -1.54 -3.91 14.38
N PRO A 98 -2.80 -3.70 14.83
CA PRO A 98 -3.70 -4.82 15.13
C PRO A 98 -4.12 -5.61 13.88
N LEU A 99 -4.28 -4.94 12.71
CA LEU A 99 -4.62 -5.62 11.46
C LEU A 99 -3.50 -6.54 10.98
N ILE A 100 -2.24 -6.10 11.06
CA ILE A 100 -1.08 -6.93 10.66
C ILE A 100 -0.98 -8.16 11.55
N ILE A 101 -1.02 -8.00 12.88
CA ILE A 101 -0.85 -9.13 13.81
C ILE A 101 -2.00 -10.12 13.63
N SER A 102 -3.25 -9.65 13.57
CA SER A 102 -4.41 -10.53 13.41
C SER A 102 -4.42 -11.27 12.07
N SER A 103 -4.07 -10.59 10.98
CA SER A 103 -3.91 -11.19 9.64
C SER A 103 -2.78 -12.22 9.60
N LEU A 104 -1.63 -11.92 10.19
CA LEU A 104 -0.48 -12.84 10.20
C LEU A 104 -0.80 -14.11 11.00
N VAL A 105 -1.38 -13.96 12.20
CA VAL A 105 -1.75 -15.11 13.04
C VAL A 105 -2.79 -15.99 12.34
N THR A 106 -3.83 -15.39 11.76
CA THR A 106 -4.89 -16.14 11.05
C THR A 106 -4.35 -16.81 9.79
N GLY A 107 -3.52 -16.11 9.01
CA GLY A 107 -2.89 -16.65 7.80
C GLY A 107 -1.93 -17.80 8.09
N MET A 108 -1.15 -17.71 9.17
CA MET A 108 -0.28 -18.80 9.60
C MET A 108 -1.05 -19.99 10.19
N ALA A 109 -2.18 -19.74 10.87
CA ALA A 109 -3.01 -20.80 11.45
C ALA A 109 -3.78 -21.61 10.40
N ALA A 110 -4.05 -21.04 9.22
CA ALA A 110 -4.79 -21.69 8.13
C ALA A 110 -3.94 -22.65 7.28
N LEU A 111 -2.60 -22.61 7.41
CA LEU A 111 -1.68 -23.36 6.53
C LEU A 111 -0.91 -24.43 7.30
N ASP A 112 -0.72 -25.60 6.69
CA ASP A 112 0.13 -26.66 7.25
C ASP A 112 1.60 -26.24 7.36
N ARG A 113 2.32 -26.74 8.36
CA ARG A 113 3.74 -26.40 8.63
C ARG A 113 4.64 -26.57 7.41
N LYS A 114 4.43 -27.63 6.60
CA LYS A 114 5.19 -27.89 5.37
C LYS A 114 4.80 -26.95 4.22
N ALA A 115 3.52 -26.56 4.13
CA ALA A 115 3.03 -25.65 3.11
C ALA A 115 3.45 -24.20 3.40
N SER A 116 3.31 -23.75 4.65
CA SER A 116 3.72 -22.43 5.13
C SER A 116 5.22 -22.18 4.88
N GLY A 117 6.09 -23.16 5.17
CA GLY A 117 7.52 -23.05 4.90
C GLY A 117 7.87 -22.92 3.41
N LYS A 118 7.21 -23.70 2.53
CA LYS A 118 7.42 -23.60 1.07
C LYS A 118 6.91 -22.28 0.51
N MET A 119 5.77 -21.79 0.99
CA MET A 119 5.19 -20.51 0.57
C MET A 119 6.08 -19.34 1.03
N GLY A 120 6.57 -19.37 2.28
CA GLY A 120 7.51 -18.39 2.81
C GLY A 120 8.84 -18.38 2.04
N MET A 121 9.41 -19.55 1.75
CA MET A 121 10.65 -19.64 0.96
C MET A 121 10.47 -19.03 -0.45
N ARG A 122 9.36 -19.34 -1.13
CA ARG A 122 9.05 -18.74 -2.43
C ARG A 122 8.91 -17.21 -2.34
N ALA A 123 8.27 -16.70 -1.28
CA ALA A 123 8.14 -15.27 -1.05
C ALA A 123 9.50 -14.60 -0.83
N VAL A 124 10.38 -15.20 -0.02
CA VAL A 124 11.74 -14.65 0.23
C VAL A 124 12.56 -14.62 -1.06
N VAL A 125 12.58 -15.72 -1.83
CA VAL A 125 13.30 -15.76 -3.12
C VAL A 125 12.74 -14.73 -4.10
N TYR A 126 11.41 -14.59 -4.17
CA TYR A 126 10.76 -13.56 -4.97
C TYR A 126 11.19 -12.15 -4.56
N TYR A 127 11.11 -11.80 -3.27
CA TYR A 127 11.51 -10.48 -2.78
C TYR A 127 13.00 -10.18 -3.02
N MET A 128 13.88 -11.16 -2.79
CA MET A 128 15.33 -10.98 -3.01
C MET A 128 15.63 -10.71 -4.49
N THR A 129 15.07 -11.52 -5.39
CA THR A 129 15.27 -11.35 -6.84
C THR A 129 14.72 -10.03 -7.36
N THR A 130 13.51 -9.64 -6.96
CA THR A 130 12.92 -8.35 -7.37
C THR A 130 13.68 -7.15 -6.79
N THR A 131 14.20 -7.27 -5.56
CA THR A 131 14.98 -6.19 -4.93
C THR A 131 16.30 -5.98 -5.67
N ILE A 132 17.00 -7.05 -6.04
CA ILE A 132 18.23 -6.95 -6.83
C ILE A 132 17.95 -6.27 -8.18
N ILE A 133 16.90 -6.69 -8.89
CA ILE A 133 16.50 -6.09 -10.17
C ILE A 133 16.17 -4.60 -9.98
N ALA A 134 15.38 -4.25 -8.96
CA ALA A 134 15.00 -2.87 -8.66
C ALA A 134 16.22 -1.99 -8.33
N VAL A 135 17.18 -2.50 -7.55
CA VAL A 135 18.42 -1.80 -7.22
C VAL A 135 19.27 -1.57 -8.46
N VAL A 136 19.44 -2.57 -9.33
CA VAL A 136 20.19 -2.43 -10.59
C VAL A 136 19.56 -1.35 -11.48
N ILE A 137 18.24 -1.40 -11.67
CA ILE A 137 17.52 -0.38 -12.45
C ILE A 137 17.66 1.00 -11.80
N GLY A 138 17.54 1.09 -10.47
CA GLY A 138 17.68 2.34 -9.73
C GLY A 138 19.07 2.96 -9.90
N ILE A 139 20.13 2.16 -9.81
CA ILE A 139 21.51 2.60 -10.02
C ILE A 139 21.70 3.09 -11.46
N ILE A 140 21.24 2.33 -12.45
CA ILE A 140 21.32 2.74 -13.87
C ILE A 140 20.59 4.07 -14.09
N MET A 141 19.38 4.23 -13.55
CA MET A 141 18.58 5.44 -13.70
C MET A 141 19.25 6.66 -13.06
N VAL A 142 19.83 6.51 -11.86
CA VAL A 142 20.55 7.58 -11.16
C VAL A 142 21.83 7.96 -11.91
N ILE A 143 22.56 6.98 -12.46
CA ILE A 143 23.75 7.23 -13.27
C ILE A 143 23.38 7.90 -14.60
N ILE A 144 22.20 7.64 -15.20
CA ILE A 144 21.82 8.34 -16.43
C ILE A 144 21.42 9.80 -16.11
N ILE A 145 20.50 9.98 -15.17
CA ILE A 145 19.91 11.30 -14.87
C ILE A 145 20.89 12.20 -14.11
N HIS A 146 21.80 11.62 -13.30
CA HIS A 146 22.67 12.33 -12.38
C HIS A 146 21.96 13.46 -11.60
N PRO A 147 20.93 13.13 -10.80
CA PRO A 147 20.24 14.14 -10.00
C PRO A 147 21.21 14.80 -9.01
N GLY A 148 21.09 16.12 -8.81
CA GLY A 148 21.85 16.86 -7.80
C GLY A 148 23.11 17.60 -8.28
N LYS A 149 23.41 17.62 -9.58
CA LYS A 149 24.54 18.39 -10.14
C LYS A 149 24.43 19.93 -9.98
N GLY A 150 23.28 20.47 -9.54
CA GLY A 150 23.01 21.91 -9.44
C GLY A 150 22.93 22.52 -8.03
N THR A 151 23.22 21.77 -6.96
CA THR A 151 23.00 22.25 -5.57
C THR A 151 24.19 21.94 -4.67
N LYS A 152 25.37 22.47 -5.01
CA LYS A 152 26.61 22.19 -4.26
C LYS A 152 27.07 23.29 -3.30
N GLU A 153 26.48 24.49 -3.31
CA GLU A 153 27.15 25.61 -2.65
C GLU A 153 26.85 25.86 -1.17
N ASN A 154 25.84 25.29 -0.52
CA ASN A 154 25.55 25.67 0.89
C ASN A 154 24.96 24.56 1.77
N MET A 155 25.32 23.29 1.57
CA MET A 155 24.86 22.18 2.42
C MET A 155 26.00 21.57 3.25
N HIS A 156 26.76 22.40 3.96
CA HIS A 156 27.53 21.91 5.10
C HIS A 156 26.57 21.67 6.27
N ARG A 157 26.05 20.44 6.36
CA ARG A 157 25.41 19.94 7.58
C ARG A 157 26.50 19.76 8.63
N GLU A 158 26.52 20.64 9.64
CA GLU A 158 27.23 20.44 10.91
C GLU A 158 26.53 19.36 11.76
N GLY A 159 26.36 18.17 11.19
CA GLY A 159 25.97 16.98 11.94
C GLY A 159 27.22 16.18 12.23
N LYS A 160 27.52 15.93 13.50
CA LYS A 160 28.56 14.99 13.92
C LYS A 160 28.20 13.62 13.33
N VAL A 161 28.80 13.27 12.19
CA VAL A 161 28.57 11.96 11.55
C VAL A 161 29.20 10.93 12.44
N ILE A 162 28.40 10.33 13.32
CA ILE A 162 28.79 9.12 14.04
C ILE A 162 29.00 8.09 12.94
N GLN A 163 30.26 7.75 12.67
CA GLN A 163 30.59 6.68 11.73
C GLN A 163 30.18 5.35 12.37
N VAL A 164 28.94 4.94 12.12
CA VAL A 164 28.45 3.63 12.51
C VAL A 164 29.04 2.62 11.52
N THR A 165 29.77 1.63 12.02
CA THR A 165 30.32 0.57 11.17
C THR A 165 29.16 -0.28 10.64
N ALA A 166 29.28 -0.82 9.42
CA ALA A 166 28.27 -1.73 8.86
C ALA A 166 27.97 -2.93 9.78
N ALA A 167 29.00 -3.42 10.49
CA ALA A 167 28.87 -4.47 11.49
C ALA A 167 27.98 -4.01 12.67
N ASP A 168 28.18 -2.80 13.18
CA ASP A 168 27.37 -2.25 14.28
C ASP A 168 25.90 -2.11 13.88
N ALA A 169 25.63 -1.61 12.67
CA ALA A 169 24.27 -1.49 12.14
C ALA A 169 23.59 -2.86 11.94
N PHE A 170 24.34 -3.86 11.47
CA PHE A 170 23.82 -5.23 11.32
C PHE A 170 23.55 -5.88 12.67
N LEU A 171 24.45 -5.70 13.65
CA LEU A 171 24.25 -6.15 15.02
C LEU A 171 23.05 -5.47 15.66
N ASP A 172 22.86 -4.17 15.44
CA ASP A 172 21.70 -3.42 15.93
C ASP A 172 20.39 -3.88 15.26
N LEU A 173 20.41 -4.24 13.98
CA LEU A 173 19.25 -4.84 13.31
C LEU A 173 18.85 -6.16 13.97
N ILE A 174 19.81 -7.04 14.26
CA ILE A 174 19.55 -8.33 14.93
C ILE A 174 19.06 -8.09 16.37
N ARG A 175 19.69 -7.15 17.10
CA ARG A 175 19.25 -6.78 18.46
C ARG A 175 17.81 -6.26 18.45
N ASN A 176 17.43 -5.46 17.46
CA ASN A 176 16.07 -4.92 17.33
C ASN A 176 15.04 -5.98 16.85
N MET A 177 15.48 -7.04 16.17
CA MET A 177 14.61 -8.18 15.80
C MET A 177 14.12 -8.95 17.04
N PHE A 178 14.92 -8.97 18.10
CA PHE A 178 14.59 -9.59 19.39
C PHE A 178 14.53 -8.53 20.49
N PRO A 179 13.48 -7.69 20.53
CA PRO A 179 13.39 -6.63 21.51
C PRO A 179 13.39 -7.24 22.92
N PRO A 180 14.12 -6.66 23.89
CA PRO A 180 14.17 -7.17 25.25
C PRO A 180 12.80 -7.17 25.93
N ASN A 181 11.88 -6.30 25.47
CA ASN A 181 10.52 -6.15 25.98
C ASN A 181 9.54 -5.98 24.82
N LEU A 182 8.77 -7.03 24.48
CA LEU A 182 7.75 -6.98 23.41
C LEU A 182 6.68 -5.89 23.66
N VAL A 183 6.30 -5.69 24.93
CA VAL A 183 5.29 -4.69 25.34
C VAL A 183 5.84 -3.27 25.19
N GLU A 184 7.11 -3.06 25.52
CA GLU A 184 7.77 -1.76 25.37
C GLU A 184 8.04 -1.44 23.91
N ALA A 185 8.45 -2.42 23.09
CA ALA A 185 8.62 -2.26 21.65
C ALA A 185 7.29 -1.90 20.96
N CYS A 186 6.21 -2.61 21.28
CA CYS A 186 4.88 -2.26 20.77
C CYS A 186 4.38 -0.89 21.27
N SER A 187 4.80 -0.45 22.47
CA SER A 187 4.40 0.84 23.04
C SER A 187 5.24 2.02 22.54
N ARG A 188 6.53 1.82 22.27
CA ARG A 188 7.48 2.83 21.77
C ARG A 188 7.43 3.04 20.26
N GLU A 189 6.96 2.06 19.49
CA GLU A 189 6.70 2.23 18.05
C GLU A 189 5.20 2.51 17.77
N GLY A 190 4.30 2.12 18.68
CA GLY A 190 2.85 2.40 18.63
C GLY A 190 2.41 3.72 19.28
N VAL A 191 3.31 4.68 19.51
CA VAL A 191 3.13 5.84 20.40
C VAL A 191 2.00 6.81 19.99
N ALA A 192 1.45 6.72 18.78
CA ALA A 192 0.32 7.58 18.40
C ALA A 192 -1.03 7.03 18.91
N ALA A 193 -1.19 5.71 19.00
CA ALA A 193 -2.47 5.07 19.30
C ALA A 193 -2.72 4.86 20.79
N ALA A 194 -1.67 4.50 21.54
CA ALA A 194 -1.79 4.20 22.96
C ALA A 194 -2.04 5.44 23.83
N ASN A 195 -1.47 6.61 23.46
CA ASN A 195 -1.63 7.85 24.21
C ASN A 195 -3.04 8.46 24.14
N VAL A 196 -3.86 8.06 23.15
CA VAL A 196 -5.25 8.54 23.03
C VAL A 196 -6.24 7.60 23.73
N PHE A 197 -5.95 6.30 23.82
CA PHE A 197 -6.90 5.31 24.33
C PHE A 197 -6.65 4.87 25.79
N LEU A 198 -5.45 5.05 26.35
CA LEU A 198 -5.14 4.57 27.70
C LEU A 198 -4.33 5.62 28.48
N PRO A 199 -4.96 6.57 29.18
CA PRO A 199 -4.24 7.55 29.98
C PRO A 199 -3.55 6.93 31.21
N HIS A 200 -3.72 5.63 31.47
CA HIS A 200 -3.12 4.97 32.63
C HIS A 200 -2.45 3.62 32.31
N PRO A 201 -1.24 3.36 32.85
CA PRO A 201 -0.49 2.10 32.70
C PRO A 201 -1.20 0.88 33.30
N LYS A 202 -2.27 1.08 34.09
CA LYS A 202 -3.10 0.00 34.64
C LYS A 202 -4.06 -0.60 33.62
N VAL A 203 -4.45 0.15 32.58
CA VAL A 203 -5.49 -0.30 31.63
C VAL A 203 -4.88 -1.12 30.50
N SER A 204 -3.63 -0.84 30.11
CA SER A 204 -2.87 -1.67 29.17
C SER A 204 -2.58 -3.06 29.73
N SER A 205 -2.20 -3.16 31.02
CA SER A 205 -2.00 -4.45 31.68
C SER A 205 -3.31 -5.24 31.85
N LEU A 206 -4.43 -4.56 32.10
CA LEU A 206 -5.76 -5.17 32.12
C LEU A 206 -6.22 -5.66 30.74
N PHE A 207 -5.95 -4.93 29.65
CA PHE A 207 -6.29 -5.37 28.30
C PHE A 207 -5.43 -6.55 27.84
N VAL A 208 -4.13 -6.52 28.14
CA VAL A 208 -3.22 -7.66 27.89
C VAL A 208 -3.60 -8.87 28.75
N LEU A 209 -3.95 -8.69 30.02
CA LEU A 209 -4.48 -9.77 30.87
C LEU A 209 -5.84 -10.27 30.39
N ALA A 210 -6.70 -9.41 29.85
CA ALA A 210 -7.98 -9.81 29.28
C ALA A 210 -7.79 -10.62 27.99
N LEU A 211 -6.84 -10.24 27.14
CA LEU A 211 -6.46 -11.01 25.95
C LEU A 211 -5.78 -12.33 26.32
N ASP A 212 -4.86 -12.33 27.30
CA ASP A 212 -4.21 -13.56 27.79
C ASP A 212 -5.22 -14.50 28.46
N ARG A 213 -6.17 -13.97 29.24
CA ARG A 213 -7.29 -14.76 29.80
C ARG A 213 -8.17 -15.34 28.69
N ARG A 214 -8.58 -14.54 27.69
CA ARG A 214 -9.36 -15.04 26.53
C ARG A 214 -8.61 -16.13 25.77
N TYR A 215 -7.31 -15.95 25.56
CA TYR A 215 -6.47 -16.93 24.86
C TYR A 215 -6.32 -18.23 25.66
N ARG A 216 -6.05 -18.13 26.97
CA ARG A 216 -5.93 -19.27 27.89
C ARG A 216 -7.25 -20.05 28.03
N ASP A 217 -8.39 -19.36 28.04
CA ASP A 217 -9.71 -20.01 28.08
C ASP A 217 -10.05 -20.73 26.78
N LYS A 218 -9.69 -20.17 25.61
CA LYS A 218 -9.84 -20.89 24.34
C LYS A 218 -8.95 -22.14 24.28
N LYS A 219 -7.75 -22.10 24.87
CA LYS A 219 -6.87 -23.28 24.96
C LYS A 219 -7.43 -24.37 25.87
N LYS A 220 -8.04 -24.01 27.01
CA LYS A 220 -8.73 -24.95 27.91
C LYS A 220 -9.99 -25.55 27.27
N LYS A 221 -10.77 -24.76 26.52
CA LYS A 221 -11.95 -25.26 25.78
C LYS A 221 -11.58 -26.18 24.61
N LYS A 222 -10.47 -25.91 23.90
CA LYS A 222 -9.94 -26.82 22.87
C LYS A 222 -9.49 -28.18 23.42
N LYS A 223 -9.03 -28.25 24.68
CA LYS A 223 -8.61 -29.52 25.30
C LYS A 223 -9.78 -30.43 25.73
N LYS A 224 -11.02 -29.89 25.79
CA LYS A 224 -12.22 -30.62 26.22
C LYS A 224 -13.16 -31.07 25.09
N LYS A 225 -12.97 -30.59 23.85
CA LYS A 225 -13.84 -30.95 22.71
C LYS A 225 -13.07 -31.84 21.74
N GLY A 226 -13.67 -32.97 21.36
CA GLY A 226 -13.12 -33.89 20.37
C GLY A 226 -12.86 -33.22 19.02
N PRO A 227 -12.02 -33.83 18.16
CA PRO A 227 -11.51 -33.22 16.92
C PRO A 227 -12.61 -32.68 16.00
N ASP A 228 -13.78 -33.34 15.97
CA ASP A 228 -14.86 -33.02 15.04
C ASP A 228 -15.64 -31.76 15.45
N GLN A 229 -15.73 -31.46 16.75
CA GLN A 229 -16.38 -30.23 17.26
C GLN A 229 -15.50 -28.98 17.14
N ILE A 230 -14.19 -29.15 16.93
CA ILE A 230 -13.26 -28.01 16.81
C ILE A 230 -13.39 -27.36 15.43
N LEU A 231 -13.65 -28.15 14.38
CA LEU A 231 -13.89 -27.61 13.03
C LEU A 231 -15.17 -26.77 12.98
N GLN A 232 -16.26 -27.26 13.57
CA GLN A 232 -17.55 -26.56 13.53
C GLN A 232 -17.50 -25.19 14.22
N VAL A 233 -16.76 -25.05 15.34
CA VAL A 233 -16.60 -23.76 16.04
C VAL A 233 -15.69 -22.79 15.28
N TYR A 234 -14.75 -23.27 14.48
CA TYR A 234 -13.91 -22.42 13.63
C TYR A 234 -14.71 -21.83 12.46
N GLU A 235 -15.64 -22.61 11.92
CA GLU A 235 -16.52 -22.19 10.82
C GLU A 235 -17.59 -21.18 11.30
N THR A 236 -18.09 -21.30 12.53
CA THR A 236 -19.09 -20.35 13.09
C THR A 236 -18.48 -19.04 13.64
N HIS A 237 -17.19 -19.01 14.00
CA HIS A 237 -16.54 -17.83 14.58
C HIS A 237 -15.56 -17.11 13.63
N ASN A 238 -15.58 -17.45 12.35
CA ASN A 238 -14.84 -16.71 11.34
C ASN A 238 -15.48 -15.31 11.17
N PRO A 239 -14.78 -14.20 11.48
CA PRO A 239 -15.34 -12.86 11.31
C PRO A 239 -15.67 -12.49 9.85
N VAL A 240 -15.27 -13.33 8.89
CA VAL A 240 -15.61 -13.17 7.47
C VAL A 240 -17.09 -13.50 7.18
N ASN A 241 -17.73 -14.42 7.93
CA ASN A 241 -19.15 -14.78 7.74
C ASN A 241 -20.12 -13.85 8.49
N VAL A 242 -19.66 -13.13 9.51
CA VAL A 242 -20.50 -12.20 10.30
C VAL A 242 -20.56 -10.81 9.66
N LEU A 243 -19.73 -10.54 8.64
CA LEU A 243 -19.73 -9.27 7.91
C LEU A 243 -20.54 -9.32 6.59
N PHE A 244 -21.09 -10.48 6.24
CA PHE A 244 -21.87 -10.72 5.00
C PHE A 244 -23.30 -11.22 5.25
N LEU A 245 -23.80 -11.05 6.49
CA LEU A 245 -25.22 -11.07 6.87
C LEU A 245 -25.53 -9.75 7.58
#